data_AF-A0A653BMY5-F1
#
_entry.id   AF-A0A653BMY5-F1
#
_cell.length_a   1.000
_cell.length_b   1.000
_cell.length_c   1.000
_cell.angle_alpha   90.00
_cell.angle_beta   90.00
_cell.angle_gamma   90.00
#
_symmetry.space_group_name_H-M   'P 1'
#
loop_
_entity.id
_entity.type
_entity.pdbx_description
1 polymer ?
#
loop_
_entity_poly.entity_id
_entity_poly.type
_entity_poly.pdbx_seq_one_letter_code
_entity_poly.pdbx_strand_id
1 'polypeptide(L)'
;MYSQVEGVYRFAVTLMEPYMADYQDRNSPAFQDLAQRIKRSFEQTFENVPGTQTANVISIEASKTDGFSILATVDVDSTGYSEAEGIRSAIYDKISRDHRVGNLTFLPDNFSFREFGASQPRCDQNHMQCLSGECVPADSRCDGKQDCPDNSDEEGCSEREGDNPSQHK
;
A
#
# COMPACT_ATOMS: atom_id res chain seq x y z
N MET A 1 -10.91 -27.44 7.01
CA MET A 1 -9.76 -27.02 6.19
C MET A 1 -9.63 -25.53 6.40
N TYR A 2 -8.54 -25.06 7.00
CA TYR A 2 -8.31 -23.63 7.17
C TYR A 2 -7.74 -23.10 5.86
N SER A 3 -8.50 -22.29 5.13
CA SER A 3 -7.96 -21.55 4.01
C SER A 3 -7.04 -20.47 4.55
N GLN A 4 -5.77 -20.49 4.15
CA GLN A 4 -4.77 -19.50 4.57
C GLN A 4 -4.86 -18.30 3.62
N VAL A 5 -4.83 -17.09 4.17
CA VAL A 5 -4.71 -15.85 3.39
C VAL A 5 -3.38 -15.89 2.63
N GLU A 6 -3.43 -15.75 1.31
CA GLU A 6 -2.26 -15.87 0.42
C GLU A 6 -1.68 -14.50 0.04
N GLY A 7 -2.48 -13.44 0.13
CA GLY A 7 -2.03 -12.07 -0.08
C GLY A 7 -2.85 -11.09 0.74
N VAL A 8 -2.19 -10.06 1.25
CA VAL A 8 -2.85 -8.92 1.90
C VAL A 8 -2.37 -7.66 1.19
N TYR A 9 -3.32 -6.82 0.81
CA TYR A 9 -3.07 -5.62 0.01
C TYR A 9 -3.70 -4.42 0.69
N ARG A 10 -3.08 -3.26 0.56
CA ARG A 10 -3.63 -1.99 1.04
C ARG A 10 -3.76 -1.03 -0.11
N PHE A 11 -4.94 -0.43 -0.23
CA PHE A 11 -5.16 0.65 -1.17
C PHE A 11 -5.79 1.87 -0.49
N ALA A 12 -5.57 3.04 -1.08
CA ALA A 12 -6.29 4.25 -0.72
C ALA A 12 -7.09 4.73 -1.94
N VAL A 13 -8.28 5.26 -1.70
CA VAL A 13 -9.18 5.76 -2.76
C VAL A 13 -9.97 6.96 -2.26
N THR A 14 -10.18 7.93 -3.14
CA THR A 14 -10.98 9.12 -2.85
C THR A 14 -12.46 8.82 -3.08
N LEU A 15 -13.33 9.25 -2.15
CA LEU A 15 -14.78 9.13 -2.28
C LEU A 15 -15.43 10.51 -2.22
N MET A 16 -16.44 10.73 -3.07
CA MET A 16 -17.25 11.95 -3.07
C MET A 16 -18.31 11.95 -1.95
N GLU A 17 -17.86 11.78 -0.70
CA GLU A 17 -18.70 11.89 0.50
C GLU A 17 -18.11 12.98 1.41
N PRO A 18 -18.95 13.77 2.12
CA PRO A 18 -18.46 14.77 3.05
C PRO A 18 -17.83 14.11 4.29
N TYR A 19 -16.75 14.70 4.78
CA TYR A 19 -16.13 14.25 6.03
C TYR A 19 -17.03 14.56 7.25
N MET A 20 -17.18 13.57 8.13
CA MET A 20 -17.81 13.72 9.45
C MET A 20 -16.77 13.43 10.55
N ALA A 21 -16.78 14.23 11.61
CA ALA A 21 -15.84 14.07 12.73
C ALA A 21 -15.93 12.67 13.38
N ASP A 22 -17.12 12.07 13.40
CA ASP A 22 -17.37 10.73 13.93
C ASP A 22 -16.57 9.63 13.21
N TYR A 23 -16.06 9.89 11.99
CA TYR A 23 -15.18 8.96 11.29
C TYR A 23 -13.82 8.77 11.97
N GLN A 24 -13.45 9.61 12.94
CA GLN A 24 -12.25 9.39 13.76
C GLN A 24 -12.40 8.19 14.71
N ASP A 25 -13.63 7.86 15.12
CA ASP A 25 -13.92 6.69 15.95
C ASP A 25 -14.44 5.55 15.08
N ARG A 26 -13.63 4.48 14.97
CA ARG A 26 -13.98 3.28 14.20
C ARG A 26 -15.20 2.53 14.73
N ASN A 27 -15.55 2.76 15.99
CA ASN A 27 -16.72 2.15 16.61
C ASN A 27 -17.97 3.01 16.47
N SER A 28 -17.85 4.22 15.91
CA SER A 28 -19.01 5.08 15.71
C SER A 28 -19.96 4.46 14.69
N PRO A 29 -21.29 4.62 14.85
CA PRO A 29 -22.27 4.16 13.87
C PRO A 29 -22.02 4.75 12.47
N ALA A 30 -21.56 6.01 12.41
CA ALA A 30 -21.26 6.69 11.15
C ALA A 30 -20.08 6.02 10.41
N PHE A 31 -18.99 5.72 11.12
CA PHE A 31 -17.85 5.02 10.53
C PHE A 31 -18.26 3.62 10.07
N GLN A 32 -18.95 2.86 10.91
CA GLN A 32 -19.36 1.48 10.61
C GLN A 32 -20.31 1.42 9.40
N ASP A 33 -21.27 2.34 9.28
CA ASP A 33 -22.16 2.41 8.11
C ASP A 33 -21.38 2.62 6.81
N LEU A 34 -20.55 3.66 6.75
CA LEU A 34 -19.80 3.97 5.54
C LEU A 34 -18.77 2.86 5.23
N ALA A 35 -18.10 2.33 6.25
CA ALA A 35 -17.17 1.21 6.09
C ALA A 35 -17.85 -0.03 5.49
N GLN A 36 -19.08 -0.35 5.91
CA GLN A 36 -19.85 -1.45 5.34
C GLN A 36 -20.27 -1.20 3.90
N ARG A 37 -20.67 0.04 3.56
CA ARG A 37 -20.97 0.41 2.16
C ARG A 37 -19.74 0.26 1.26
N ILE A 38 -18.58 0.78 1.71
CA ILE A 38 -17.30 0.66 1.00
C ILE A 38 -16.91 -0.81 0.80
N LYS A 39 -16.98 -1.60 1.88
CA LYS A 39 -16.69 -3.04 1.85
C LYS A 39 -17.53 -3.75 0.77
N ARG A 40 -18.85 -3.58 0.81
CA ARG A 40 -19.76 -4.22 -0.16
C ARG A 40 -19.46 -3.78 -1.60
N SER A 41 -19.15 -2.51 -1.83
CA SER A 41 -18.79 -2.00 -3.16
C SER A 41 -17.56 -2.73 -3.73
N PHE A 42 -16.50 -2.90 -2.93
CA PHE A 42 -15.30 -3.57 -3.41
C PHE A 42 -15.44 -5.09 -3.50
N GLU A 43 -16.18 -5.73 -2.61
CA GLU A 43 -16.49 -7.17 -2.72
C GLU A 43 -17.23 -7.51 -4.03
N GLN A 44 -18.13 -6.63 -4.49
CA GLN A 44 -18.76 -6.76 -5.82
C GLN A 44 -17.77 -6.58 -6.98
N THR A 45 -16.73 -5.78 -6.77
CA THR A 45 -15.69 -5.56 -7.79
C THR A 45 -14.79 -6.78 -7.97
N PHE A 46 -14.66 -7.60 -6.92
CA PHE A 46 -13.84 -8.80 -6.93
C PHE A 46 -14.54 -10.06 -7.46
N GLU A 47 -15.79 -9.99 -7.91
CA GLU A 47 -16.55 -11.16 -8.41
C GLU A 47 -15.85 -11.93 -9.54
N ASN A 48 -14.98 -11.25 -10.32
CA ASN A 48 -14.23 -11.86 -11.42
C ASN A 48 -12.74 -12.10 -11.09
N VAL A 49 -12.34 -11.85 -9.85
CA VAL A 49 -10.98 -12.13 -9.37
C VAL A 49 -10.97 -13.55 -8.81
N PRO A 50 -9.99 -14.40 -9.16
CA PRO A 50 -9.91 -15.74 -8.58
C PRO A 50 -9.81 -15.71 -7.05
N GLY A 51 -10.27 -16.78 -6.41
CA GLY A 51 -10.22 -16.90 -4.95
C GLY A 51 -11.32 -16.11 -4.24
N THR A 52 -11.02 -15.58 -3.07
CA THR A 52 -11.94 -14.80 -2.24
C THR A 52 -11.20 -13.60 -1.68
N GLN A 53 -11.70 -12.41 -2.00
CA GLN A 53 -11.17 -11.14 -1.54
C GLN A 53 -12.13 -10.54 -0.52
N THR A 54 -11.62 -10.21 0.67
CA THR A 54 -12.38 -9.56 1.74
C THR A 54 -11.83 -8.16 1.96
N ALA A 55 -12.67 -7.15 1.78
CA ALA A 55 -12.30 -5.76 2.03
C ALA A 55 -12.55 -5.36 3.49
N ASN A 56 -11.60 -4.64 4.08
CA ASN A 56 -11.67 -4.13 5.45
C ASN A 56 -11.24 -2.66 5.47
N VAL A 57 -12.15 -1.76 5.82
CA VAL A 57 -11.85 -0.32 5.89
C VAL A 57 -11.00 -0.02 7.12
N ILE A 58 -9.87 0.62 6.90
CA ILE A 58 -8.89 0.98 7.92
C ILE A 58 -9.12 2.41 8.39
N SER A 59 -9.06 3.40 7.51
CA SER A 59 -9.29 4.80 7.91
C SER A 59 -10.18 5.52 6.92
N ILE A 60 -10.85 6.56 7.42
CA ILE A 60 -11.60 7.52 6.63
C ILE A 60 -11.13 8.90 7.09
N GLU A 61 -10.51 9.63 6.18
CA GLU A 61 -9.87 10.93 6.46
C GLU A 61 -10.45 12.00 5.53
N ALA A 62 -10.42 13.25 5.97
CA ALA A 62 -10.77 14.36 5.08
C ALA A 62 -9.74 14.43 3.93
N SER A 63 -10.23 14.60 2.70
CA SER A 63 -9.33 14.77 1.57
C SER A 63 -8.58 16.10 1.68
N LYS A 64 -7.27 16.06 1.40
CA LYS A 64 -6.39 17.24 1.42
C LYS A 64 -6.51 18.08 0.15
N THR A 65 -7.16 17.57 -0.89
CA THR A 65 -7.21 18.22 -2.21
C THR A 65 -8.32 19.24 -2.36
N ASP A 66 -9.48 18.98 -1.77
CA ASP A 66 -10.70 19.73 -2.12
C ASP A 66 -11.67 19.99 -0.96
N GLY A 67 -11.45 19.37 0.21
CA GLY A 67 -12.22 19.63 1.42
C GLY A 67 -13.69 19.18 1.40
N PHE A 68 -14.18 18.58 0.31
CA PHE A 68 -15.53 18.03 0.21
C PHE A 68 -15.55 16.51 -0.05
N SER A 69 -14.41 15.92 -0.38
CA SER A 69 -14.21 14.48 -0.49
C SER A 69 -13.50 13.91 0.74
N ILE A 70 -13.56 12.59 0.87
CA ILE A 70 -12.81 11.82 1.87
C ILE A 70 -11.80 10.91 1.18
N LEU A 71 -10.75 10.55 1.89
CA LEU A 71 -9.80 9.50 1.53
C LEU A 71 -10.06 8.28 2.41
N ALA A 72 -10.39 7.15 1.81
CA ALA A 72 -10.55 5.88 2.52
C ALA A 72 -9.32 4.99 2.30
N THR A 73 -8.77 4.44 3.37
CA THR A 73 -7.74 3.39 3.33
C THR A 73 -8.39 2.05 3.58
N VAL A 74 -8.15 1.06 2.71
CA VAL A 74 -8.80 -0.25 2.75
C VAL A 74 -7.77 -1.35 2.60
N ASP A 75 -7.86 -2.37 3.45
CA ASP A 75 -7.12 -3.62 3.31
C ASP A 75 -7.97 -4.65 2.56
N VAL A 76 -7.32 -5.47 1.74
CA VAL A 76 -7.91 -6.59 1.01
C VAL A 76 -7.16 -7.85 1.41
N ASP A 77 -7.85 -8.74 2.11
CA ASP A 77 -7.36 -10.09 2.40
C ASP A 77 -7.78 -11.01 1.25
N SER A 78 -6.81 -11.59 0.55
CA SER A 78 -7.02 -12.47 -0.60
C SER A 78 -6.66 -13.91 -0.26
N THR A 79 -7.61 -14.82 -0.47
CA THR A 79 -7.48 -16.26 -0.22
C THR A 79 -7.68 -17.01 -1.54
N GLY A 80 -6.74 -17.86 -1.95
CA GLY A 80 -6.84 -18.57 -3.24
C GLY A 80 -6.31 -17.76 -4.44
N TYR A 81 -5.68 -16.59 -4.20
CA TYR A 81 -5.13 -15.70 -5.24
C TYR A 81 -4.14 -14.70 -4.65
N SER A 82 -2.94 -14.60 -5.21
CA SER A 82 -1.84 -13.75 -4.71
C SER A 82 -1.23 -12.83 -5.76
N GLU A 83 -1.84 -12.68 -6.94
CA GLU A 83 -1.33 -11.82 -8.01
C GLU A 83 -1.77 -10.37 -7.78
N ALA A 84 -0.82 -9.53 -7.34
CA ALA A 84 -1.07 -8.14 -6.96
C ALA A 84 -1.69 -7.30 -8.09
N GLU A 85 -1.20 -7.43 -9.32
CA GLU A 85 -1.73 -6.65 -10.46
C GLU A 85 -3.15 -7.05 -10.85
N GLY A 86 -3.54 -8.31 -10.66
CA GLY A 86 -4.92 -8.74 -10.88
C GLY A 86 -5.89 -8.06 -9.91
N ILE A 87 -5.51 -7.98 -8.63
CA ILE A 87 -6.32 -7.31 -7.60
C ILE A 87 -6.33 -5.80 -7.82
N ARG A 88 -5.15 -5.20 -8.07
CA ARG A 88 -5.01 -3.76 -8.34
C ARG A 88 -5.85 -3.33 -9.53
N SER A 89 -5.73 -4.03 -10.66
CA SER A 89 -6.46 -3.69 -11.89
C SER A 89 -7.97 -3.85 -11.69
N ALA A 90 -8.44 -4.90 -11.02
CA ALA A 90 -9.86 -5.06 -10.72
C ALA A 90 -10.45 -3.84 -9.98
N ILE A 91 -9.72 -3.29 -9.01
CA ILE A 91 -10.12 -2.11 -8.25
C ILE A 91 -10.05 -0.85 -9.13
N TYR A 92 -8.86 -0.57 -9.67
CA TYR A 92 -8.57 0.68 -10.38
C TYR A 92 -9.46 0.83 -11.60
N ASP A 93 -9.57 -0.21 -12.42
CA ASP A 93 -10.36 -0.19 -13.63
C ASP A 93 -11.84 0.08 -13.36
N LYS A 94 -12.39 -0.49 -12.28
CA LYS A 94 -13.79 -0.28 -11.90
C LYS A 94 -14.03 1.17 -11.49
N ILE A 95 -13.12 1.73 -10.71
CA ILE A 95 -13.17 3.14 -10.31
C ILE A 95 -13.03 4.06 -11.53
N SER A 96 -12.04 3.83 -12.39
CA SER A 96 -11.77 4.68 -13.55
C SER A 96 -12.84 4.62 -14.63
N ARG A 97 -13.49 3.46 -14.83
CA ARG A 97 -14.55 3.33 -15.83
C ARG A 97 -15.89 3.80 -15.30
N ASP A 98 -16.32 3.24 -14.17
CA ASP A 98 -17.69 3.41 -13.73
C ASP A 98 -17.86 4.63 -12.84
N HIS A 99 -16.78 5.07 -12.16
CA HIS A 99 -16.75 6.07 -11.09
C HIS A 99 -17.70 5.79 -9.92
N ARG A 100 -18.67 4.90 -10.07
CA ARG A 100 -19.70 4.56 -9.11
C ARG A 100 -19.73 3.05 -8.94
N VAL A 101 -19.50 2.61 -7.71
CA VAL A 101 -19.55 1.19 -7.34
C VAL A 101 -20.58 1.03 -6.23
N GLY A 102 -21.66 0.33 -6.54
CA GLY A 102 -22.87 0.35 -5.70
C GLY A 102 -23.50 1.73 -5.67
N ASN A 103 -23.69 2.30 -4.48
CA ASN A 103 -24.25 3.64 -4.26
C ASN A 103 -23.20 4.71 -3.95
N LEU A 104 -21.90 4.37 -4.00
CA LEU A 104 -20.80 5.27 -3.69
C LEU A 104 -20.09 5.70 -4.97
N THR A 105 -19.67 6.96 -5.01
CA THR A 105 -18.87 7.52 -6.10
C THR A 105 -17.41 7.63 -5.66
N PHE A 106 -16.52 7.00 -6.40
CA PHE A 106 -15.09 6.93 -6.20
C PHE A 106 -14.37 7.73 -7.28
N LEU A 107 -13.27 8.37 -6.90
CA LEU A 107 -12.39 9.09 -7.81
C LEU A 107 -11.04 8.37 -7.90
N PRO A 108 -10.43 8.29 -9.09
CA PRO A 108 -9.10 7.72 -9.25
C PRO A 108 -8.01 8.61 -8.65
N ASP A 109 -8.32 9.88 -8.33
CA ASP A 109 -7.42 10.79 -7.63
C ASP A 109 -6.92 10.20 -6.31
N ASN A 110 -5.62 10.30 -6.08
CA ASN A 110 -4.92 9.75 -4.91
C ASN A 110 -5.07 8.22 -4.76
N PHE A 111 -5.46 7.50 -5.82
CA PHE A 111 -5.43 6.05 -5.79
C PHE A 111 -4.01 5.57 -5.57
N SER A 112 -3.82 4.80 -4.49
CA SER A 112 -2.57 4.11 -4.21
C SER A 112 -2.88 2.66 -3.93
N PHE A 113 -1.97 1.77 -4.30
CA PHE A 113 -2.10 0.34 -4.06
C PHE A 113 -0.72 -0.21 -3.70
N ARG A 114 -0.66 -1.06 -2.68
CA ARG A 114 0.55 -1.75 -2.28
C ARG A 114 0.23 -3.11 -1.69
N GLU A 115 1.18 -4.03 -1.81
CA GLU A 115 1.16 -5.26 -1.03
C GLU A 115 1.46 -4.93 0.44
N PHE A 116 0.64 -5.43 1.34
CA PHE A 116 0.69 -5.16 2.78
C PHE A 116 0.79 -6.48 3.53
N GLY A 117 1.98 -7.05 3.68
CA GLY A 117 2.16 -8.33 4.38
C GLY A 117 2.76 -9.45 3.53
N ALA A 118 2.91 -9.25 2.21
CA ALA A 118 4.15 -9.68 1.59
C ALA A 118 5.25 -8.88 2.27
N SER A 119 6.27 -9.55 2.81
CA SER A 119 7.48 -8.88 3.26
C SER A 119 7.78 -7.76 2.26
N GLN A 120 7.89 -6.50 2.74
CA GLN A 120 8.73 -5.57 1.98
C GLN A 120 9.96 -6.39 1.58
N PRO A 121 10.50 -6.27 0.37
CA PRO A 121 11.89 -6.60 0.22
C PRO A 121 12.61 -5.65 1.18
N ARG A 122 12.73 -6.06 2.46
CA ARG A 122 13.98 -5.94 3.17
C ARG A 122 14.93 -6.44 2.12
N CYS A 123 15.79 -5.52 1.68
CA CYS A 123 16.81 -5.84 0.73
C CYS A 123 17.36 -7.23 1.05
N ASP A 124 17.62 -8.03 0.01
CA ASP A 124 18.11 -9.40 0.15
C ASP A 124 19.18 -9.46 1.27
N GLN A 125 19.41 -10.60 1.90
CA GLN A 125 20.34 -10.68 3.05
C GLN A 125 21.73 -10.06 2.78
N ASN A 126 22.11 -9.92 1.50
CA ASN A 126 23.34 -9.30 1.02
C ASN A 126 23.18 -7.85 0.50
N HIS A 127 22.07 -7.18 0.77
CA HIS A 127 21.77 -5.83 0.33
C HIS A 127 21.28 -4.96 1.50
N MET A 128 21.56 -3.66 1.44
CA MET A 128 21.10 -2.66 2.39
C MET A 128 20.13 -1.69 1.71
N GLN A 129 19.23 -1.10 2.49
CA GLN A 129 18.23 -0.16 1.99
C GLN A 129 18.71 1.28 2.16
N CYS A 130 18.77 2.02 1.05
CA CYS A 130 18.97 3.46 1.03
C CYS A 130 17.80 4.19 1.71
N LEU A 131 18.01 5.42 2.20
CA LEU A 131 16.91 6.24 2.71
C LEU A 131 15.90 6.59 1.59
N SER A 132 16.33 6.64 0.32
CA SER A 132 15.42 6.74 -0.83
C SER A 132 14.57 5.50 -1.08
N GLY A 133 14.89 4.37 -0.42
CA GLY A 133 14.16 3.11 -0.53
C GLY A 133 14.75 2.10 -1.52
N GLU A 134 15.77 2.46 -2.29
CA GLU A 134 16.50 1.54 -3.17
C GLU A 134 17.34 0.52 -2.37
N CYS A 135 17.64 -0.62 -2.99
CA CYS A 135 18.48 -1.65 -2.38
C CYS A 135 19.83 -1.71 -3.11
N VAL A 136 20.91 -1.48 -2.38
CA VAL A 136 22.30 -1.58 -2.86
C VAL A 136 23.00 -2.75 -2.15
N PRO A 137 24.10 -3.30 -2.70
CA PRO A 137 24.87 -4.33 -2.00
C PRO A 137 25.23 -3.91 -0.57
N ALA A 138 25.22 -4.84 0.37
CA ALA A 138 25.58 -4.53 1.76
C ALA A 138 27.04 -4.05 1.89
N ASP A 139 27.90 -4.45 0.95
CA ASP A 139 29.29 -4.01 0.82
C ASP A 139 29.43 -2.56 0.32
N SER A 140 28.36 -1.93 -0.19
CA SER A 140 28.36 -0.52 -0.59
C SER A 140 28.34 0.44 0.60
N ARG A 141 28.15 -0.05 1.83
CA ARG A 141 28.16 0.82 3.01
C ARG A 141 29.57 1.33 3.28
N CYS A 142 29.76 2.64 3.25
CA CYS A 142 31.04 3.29 3.56
C CYS A 142 32.19 2.81 2.66
N ASP A 143 31.90 2.48 1.40
CA ASP A 143 32.90 2.01 0.43
C ASP A 143 33.58 3.17 -0.31
N GLY A 144 33.13 4.41 -0.04
CA GLY A 144 33.64 5.64 -0.63
C GLY A 144 33.03 5.95 -1.99
N LYS A 145 32.02 5.20 -2.45
CA LYS A 145 31.24 5.46 -3.65
C LYS A 145 29.80 5.80 -3.27
N GLN A 146 29.19 6.64 -4.09
CA GLN A 146 27.77 6.89 -4.01
C GLN A 146 27.04 5.81 -4.81
N ASP A 147 26.62 4.75 -4.14
CA ASP A 147 25.75 3.71 -4.68
C ASP A 147 24.28 4.02 -4.39
N CYS A 148 23.96 4.67 -3.26
CA CYS A 148 22.60 5.19 -3.03
C CYS A 148 22.36 6.52 -3.78
N PRO A 149 21.17 6.73 -4.38
CA PRO A 149 20.84 8.00 -5.05
C PRO A 149 20.81 9.21 -4.10
N ASP A 150 20.57 8.98 -2.82
CA ASP A 150 20.59 9.98 -1.75
C ASP A 150 21.86 9.96 -0.91
N ASN A 151 22.87 9.18 -1.31
CA ASN A 151 24.16 9.07 -0.61
C ASN A 151 24.09 8.48 0.80
N SER A 152 22.98 7.86 1.20
CA SER A 152 22.82 7.32 2.57
C SER A 152 23.70 6.12 2.90
N ASP A 153 24.27 5.48 1.90
CA ASP A 153 25.31 4.46 2.04
C ASP A 153 26.63 5.03 2.60
N GLU A 154 26.90 6.31 2.38
CA GLU A 154 28.11 7.01 2.84
C GLU A 154 27.88 7.90 4.08
N GLU A 155 26.65 7.93 4.61
CA GLU A 155 26.28 8.73 5.77
C GLU A 155 26.62 8.01 7.09
N GLY A 156 27.23 8.74 8.03
CA GLY A 156 27.49 8.22 9.39
C GLY A 156 28.62 7.18 9.48
N CYS A 157 29.49 7.11 8.47
CA CYS A 157 30.68 6.26 8.47
C CYS A 157 31.70 6.75 9.50
N SER A 158 32.22 5.84 10.33
CA SER A 158 33.39 6.14 11.15
C SER A 158 34.60 6.26 10.24
N GLU A 159 35.57 7.12 10.55
CA GLU A 159 36.77 7.43 9.74
C GLU A 159 37.74 6.22 9.52
N ARG A 160 37.29 4.97 9.68
CA ARG A 160 38.08 3.74 9.55
C ARG A 160 37.42 2.61 8.76
N GLU A 161 36.23 2.80 8.18
CA GLU A 161 35.52 1.72 7.48
C GLU A 161 35.85 1.57 5.99
N GLY A 162 36.71 2.44 5.43
CA GLY A 162 37.13 2.39 4.01
C GLY A 162 38.50 1.77 3.71
N ASP A 163 39.20 1.16 4.68
CA ASP A 163 40.49 0.47 4.43
C ASP A 163 40.37 -1.02 4.75
N ASN A 164 39.70 -1.77 3.87
CA ASN A 164 39.86 -3.21 3.84
C ASN A 164 40.30 -3.64 2.42
N PRO A 165 41.59 -3.99 2.22
CA PRO A 165 42.16 -4.27 0.89
C PRO A 165 41.70 -5.61 0.27
N SER A 166 40.50 -6.11 0.60
CA SER A 166 40.04 -7.44 0.17
C SER A 166 38.96 -7.45 -0.93
N GLN A 167 38.56 -6.30 -1.48
CA GLN A 167 37.51 -6.24 -2.53
C GLN A 167 37.98 -5.67 -3.86
N HIS A 168 39.18 -6.07 -4.32
CA HIS A 168 39.54 -5.99 -5.74
C HIS A 168 39.56 -7.40 -6.33
N LYS A 169 38.53 -7.73 -7.09
CA LYS A 169 38.54 -8.86 -8.04
C LYS A 169 38.22 -8.35 -9.43
#